data_AF-A0A1V2YHS7-F1
#
_entry.id   AF-A0A1V2YHS7-F1
#
_cell.length_a   1.000
_cell.length_b   1.000
_cell.length_c   1.000
_cell.angle_alpha   90.00
_cell.angle_beta   90.00
_cell.angle_gamma   90.00
#
_symmetry.space_group_name_H-M   'P 1'
#
loop_
_entity.id
_entity.type
_entity.pdbx_description
1 polymer ?
#
loop_
_entity_poly.entity_id
_entity_poly.type
_entity_poly.pdbx_seq_one_letter_code
_entity_poly.pdbx_strand_id
1 'polypeptide(L)'
;MLQPSYSQIMNKLNSDANETVVTSRYSIIIATARRARQIIDIVNAEGAGEITSHSASKEAQALKEQLKKKKPTAIAVEELYNGKVKIREQYIDSHIS
;
A
#
# COMPACT_ATOMS: atom_id res chain seq x y z
N MET A 1 14.08 14.10 5.04
CA MET A 1 13.30 14.22 3.79
C MET A 1 12.66 12.87 3.48
N LEU A 2 11.47 12.82 2.88
CA LEU A 2 10.88 11.55 2.43
C LEU A 2 11.81 10.93 1.38
N GLN A 3 12.15 9.65 1.53
CA GLN A 3 12.94 8.91 0.56
C GLN A 3 12.15 7.66 0.18
N PRO A 4 11.87 7.44 -1.13
CA PRO A 4 12.08 8.36 -2.26
C PRO A 4 11.26 9.66 -2.17
N SER A 5 11.64 10.67 -2.96
CA SER A 5 10.90 11.95 -3.03
C SER A 5 9.54 11.78 -3.72
N TYR A 6 8.60 12.69 -3.49
CA TYR A 6 7.28 12.63 -4.13
C TYR A 6 7.36 12.62 -5.67
N SER A 7 8.26 13.41 -6.26
CA SER A 7 8.44 13.44 -7.71
C SER A 7 8.97 12.10 -8.24
N GLN A 8 9.88 11.45 -7.52
CA GLN A 8 10.36 10.11 -7.88
C GLN A 8 9.22 9.08 -7.82
N ILE A 9 8.38 9.14 -6.79
CA ILE A 9 7.21 8.27 -6.66
C ILE A 9 6.24 8.51 -7.82
N MET A 10 5.89 9.76 -8.12
CA MET A 10 4.99 10.10 -9.22
C MET A 10 5.52 9.61 -10.57
N ASN A 11 6.78 9.87 -10.88
CA ASN A 11 7.39 9.42 -12.14
C ASN A 11 7.38 7.90 -12.27
N LYS A 12 7.61 7.19 -11.15
CA LYS A 12 7.59 5.73 -11.12
C LYS A 12 6.18 5.16 -11.27
N LEU A 13 5.18 5.77 -10.62
CA LEU A 13 3.78 5.34 -10.70
C LEU A 13 3.18 5.62 -12.08
N ASN A 14 3.53 6.74 -12.70
CA ASN A 14 2.99 7.17 -13.99
C ASN A 14 3.80 6.65 -15.20
N SER A 15 4.70 5.68 -14.99
CA SER A 15 5.50 5.12 -16.10
C SER A 15 4.69 4.20 -17.02
N ASP A 16 3.54 3.70 -16.56
CA ASP A 16 2.61 2.92 -17.39
C ASP A 16 1.53 3.84 -17.97
N ALA A 17 1.52 3.99 -19.30
CA ALA A 17 0.59 4.88 -20.00
C ALA A 17 -0.87 4.37 -19.98
N ASN A 18 -1.11 3.11 -19.62
CA ASN A 18 -2.45 2.52 -19.55
C ASN A 18 -3.12 2.66 -18.17
N GLU A 19 -2.43 3.25 -17.19
CA GLU A 19 -2.93 3.45 -15.83
C GLU A 19 -3.31 4.91 -15.57
N THR A 20 -4.17 5.12 -14.57
CA THR A 20 -4.57 6.47 -14.14
C THR A 20 -3.37 7.25 -13.64
N VAL A 21 -3.14 8.44 -14.22
CA VAL A 21 -2.03 9.32 -13.85
C VAL A 21 -2.23 9.89 -12.45
N VAL A 22 -1.27 9.63 -11.57
CA VAL A 22 -1.21 10.20 -10.21
C VAL A 22 -0.59 11.59 -10.28
N THR A 23 -1.40 12.62 -10.04
CA THR A 23 -0.97 14.04 -10.11
C THR A 23 -0.81 14.70 -8.74
N SER A 24 -1.36 14.12 -7.68
CA SER A 24 -1.44 14.74 -6.35
C SER A 24 -0.60 14.02 -5.29
N ARG A 25 0.14 14.79 -4.49
CA ARG A 25 0.88 14.28 -3.32
C ARG A 25 -0.08 13.71 -2.26
N TYR A 26 -1.28 14.27 -2.16
CA TYR A 26 -2.29 13.79 -1.21
C TYR A 26 -2.74 12.37 -1.55
N SER A 27 -2.88 12.03 -2.84
CA SER A 27 -3.22 10.68 -3.26
C SER A 27 -2.17 9.66 -2.80
N ILE A 28 -0.89 10.00 -2.89
CA ILE A 28 0.22 9.18 -2.39
C ILE A 28 0.13 9.01 -0.87
N ILE A 29 -0.09 10.10 -0.13
CA ILE A 29 -0.23 10.05 1.33
C ILE A 29 -1.42 9.21 1.76
N ILE A 30 -2.58 9.39 1.13
CA ILE A 30 -3.80 8.64 1.45
C ILE A 30 -3.59 7.15 1.13
N ALA A 31 -3.03 6.82 -0.03
CA ALA A 31 -2.78 5.44 -0.42
C ALA A 31 -1.78 4.75 0.53
N THR A 32 -0.67 5.41 0.84
CA THR A 32 0.34 4.88 1.78
C THR A 32 -0.21 4.73 3.19
N ALA A 33 -1.01 5.68 3.68
CA ALA A 33 -1.66 5.57 4.98
C ALA A 33 -2.69 4.43 5.03
N ARG A 34 -3.49 4.24 3.97
CA ARG A 34 -4.43 3.12 3.86
C ARG A 34 -3.69 1.78 3.86
N ARG A 35 -2.62 1.65 3.08
CA ARG A 35 -1.83 0.41 3.03
C ARG A 35 -1.11 0.15 4.35
N ALA A 36 -0.58 1.17 5.01
CA ALA A 36 0.03 1.04 6.33
C ALA A 36 -0.95 0.46 7.37
N ARG A 37 -2.23 0.87 7.33
CA ARG A 37 -3.28 0.27 8.17
C ARG A 37 -3.52 -1.19 7.82
N GLN A 38 -3.69 -1.51 6.54
CA GLN A 38 -3.87 -2.90 6.09
C GLN A 38 -2.73 -3.82 6.56
N ILE A 39 -1.48 -3.35 6.51
CA ILE A 39 -0.32 -4.11 7.00
C ILE A 39 -0.48 -4.46 8.49
N ILE A 40 -0.93 -3.51 9.31
CA ILE A 40 -1.17 -3.73 10.75
C ILE A 40 -2.32 -4.72 10.93
N ASP A 41 -3.43 -4.53 10.21
CA ASP A 41 -4.61 -5.39 10.30
C ASP A 41 -4.26 -6.85 9.93
N ILE A 42 -3.49 -7.06 8.86
CA ILE A 42 -3.04 -8.39 8.42
C ILE A 42 -2.19 -9.08 9.51
N VAL A 43 -1.24 -8.36 10.11
CA VAL A 43 -0.35 -8.93 11.13
C VAL A 43 -1.11 -9.23 12.43
N ASN A 44 -2.09 -8.39 12.78
CA ASN A 44 -2.96 -8.64 13.94
C ASN A 44 -3.86 -9.87 13.71
N ALA A 45 -4.45 -10.00 12.52
CA ALA A 45 -5.27 -11.16 12.15
C ALA A 45 -4.47 -12.47 12.19
N GLU A 46 -3.19 -12.44 11.79
CA GLU A 46 -2.28 -13.59 11.95
C GLU A 46 -2.07 -13.94 13.42
N GLY A 47 -1.81 -12.94 14.27
CA GLY A 47 -1.63 -13.13 15.71
C GLY A 47 -2.88 -13.66 16.42
N ALA A 48 -4.07 -13.33 15.92
CA ALA A 48 -5.36 -13.84 16.40
C ALA A 48 -5.73 -15.23 15.85
N GLY A 49 -4.95 -15.78 14.91
CA GLY A 49 -5.24 -17.07 14.27
C GLY A 49 -6.42 -17.02 13.28
N GLU A 50 -6.81 -15.84 12.81
CA GLU A 50 -7.95 -15.66 11.89
C GLU A 50 -7.59 -16.00 10.43
N ILE A 51 -6.29 -16.10 10.12
CA ILE A 51 -5.82 -16.40 8.78
C ILE A 51 -5.88 -17.91 8.53
N THR A 52 -6.77 -18.32 7.63
CA THR A 52 -7.00 -19.74 7.28
C THR A 52 -6.15 -20.23 6.11
N SER A 53 -5.67 -19.33 5.24
CA SER A 53 -4.92 -19.72 4.03
C SER A 53 -3.41 -19.67 4.23
N HIS A 54 -2.71 -20.68 3.68
CA HIS A 54 -1.25 -20.80 3.76
C HIS A 54 -0.50 -19.66 3.05
N SER A 55 -1.07 -19.10 1.98
CA SER A 55 -0.48 -17.98 1.26
C SER A 55 -0.57 -16.68 2.06
N ALA A 56 -1.72 -16.40 2.67
CA ALA A 56 -1.91 -15.21 3.50
C ALA A 56 -1.10 -15.28 4.79
N SER A 57 -0.95 -16.46 5.41
CA SER A 57 -0.12 -16.61 6.61
C SER A 57 1.36 -16.33 6.30
N LYS A 58 1.86 -16.79 5.15
CA LYS A 58 3.23 -16.47 4.68
C LYS A 58 3.42 -14.97 4.43
N GLU A 59 2.44 -14.29 3.84
CA GLU A 59 2.48 -12.83 3.66
C GLU A 59 2.52 -12.11 5.01
N ALA A 60 1.64 -12.48 5.94
CA ALA A 60 1.56 -11.87 7.26
C ALA A 60 2.87 -12.06 8.06
N GLN A 61 3.47 -13.24 8.02
CA GLN A 61 4.78 -13.50 8.62
C GLN A 61 5.88 -12.63 7.99
N ALA A 62 5.89 -12.50 6.66
CA ALA A 62 6.85 -11.64 5.99
C ALA A 62 6.69 -10.15 6.39
N LEU A 63 5.45 -9.67 6.50
CA LEU A 63 5.14 -8.32 6.96
C LEU A 63 5.54 -8.12 8.43
N LYS A 64 5.29 -9.10 9.29
CA LYS A 64 5.68 -9.09 10.70
C LYS A 64 7.20 -8.98 10.87
N GLU A 65 7.98 -9.71 10.08
CA GLU A 65 9.44 -9.57 10.09
C GLU A 65 9.91 -8.19 9.59
N GLN A 66 9.24 -7.60 8.61
CA GLN A 66 9.55 -6.24 8.15
C GLN A 66 9.21 -5.18 9.21
N LEU A 67 8.10 -5.34 9.93
CA LEU A 67 7.65 -4.43 10.99
C LEU A 67 8.61 -4.36 12.17
N LYS A 68 9.41 -5.41 12.42
CA LYS A 68 10.50 -5.36 13.41
C LYS A 68 11.59 -4.35 13.04
N LYS A 69 11.75 -4.03 11.75
CA LYS A 69 12.83 -3.18 11.23
C LYS A 69 12.35 -1.81 10.75
N LYS A 70 11.10 -1.71 10.28
CA LYS A 70 10.56 -0.52 9.60
C LYS A 70 9.18 -0.17 10.11
N LYS A 71 8.85 1.12 10.08
CA LYS A 71 7.48 1.59 10.35
C LYS A 71 6.53 1.12 9.24
N PRO A 72 5.24 0.85 9.54
CA PRO A 72 4.25 0.43 8.55
C PRO A 72 4.15 1.39 7.34
N THR A 73 4.25 2.69 7.58
CA THR A 73 4.21 3.72 6.52
C THR A 73 5.42 3.67 5.60
N ALA A 74 6.61 3.31 6.11
CA ALA A 74 7.80 3.15 5.29
C ALA A 74 7.68 1.91 4.38
N ILE A 75 7.16 0.80 4.92
CA ILE A 75 6.87 -0.41 4.14
C ILE A 75 5.86 -0.09 3.03
N ALA A 76 4.78 0.62 3.36
CA ALA A 76 3.76 1.02 2.39
C ALA A 76 4.32 1.91 1.26
N VAL A 77 5.22 2.84 1.58
CA VAL A 77 5.91 3.67 0.57
C VAL A 77 6.78 2.81 -0.35
N GLU A 78 7.52 1.85 0.21
CA GLU A 78 8.36 0.93 -0.57
C GLU A 78 7.52 0.00 -1.45
N GLU A 79 6.42 -0.53 -0.94
CA GLU A 79 5.50 -1.36 -1.74
C GLU A 79 4.88 -0.58 -2.88
N LEU A 80 4.45 0.66 -2.63
CA LEU A 80 3.93 1.56 -3.65
C LEU A 80 5.00 1.87 -4.71
N TYR A 81 6.21 2.25 -4.29
CA TYR A 81 7.31 2.56 -5.21
C TYR A 81 7.74 1.36 -6.07
N ASN A 82 7.71 0.15 -5.50
CA ASN A 82 8.04 -1.08 -6.20
C ASN A 82 6.87 -1.64 -7.04
N GLY A 83 5.71 -0.97 -7.07
CA GLY A 83 4.53 -1.40 -7.82
C GLY A 83 3.81 -2.62 -7.24
N LYS A 84 4.13 -3.03 -6.01
CA LYS A 84 3.40 -4.09 -5.27
C LYS A 84 1.99 -3.63 -4.90
N VAL A 85 1.82 -2.32 -4.71
CA VAL A 85 0.52 -1.66 -4.48
C VAL A 85 0.35 -0.59 -5.56
N LYS A 86 -0.88 -0.47 -6.07
CA LYS A 86 -1.25 0.53 -7.10
C LYS A 86 -2.35 1.44 -6.57
N ILE A 87 -2.31 2.71 -6.96
CA ILE A 87 -3.38 3.67 -6.67
C ILE A 87 -4.41 3.53 -7.79
N ARG A 88 -5.66 3.23 -7.44
CA ARG A 88 -6.78 3.22 -8.38
C ARG A 88 -7.81 4.23 -7.93
N GLU A 89 -8.33 5.00 -8.88
CA GLU A 89 -9.47 5.87 -8.63
C GLU A 89 -10.73 5.00 -8.51
N GLN A 90 -11.40 5.07 -7.36
CA GLN A 90 -12.71 4.45 -7.20
C GLN A 90 -13.73 5.42 -7.80
N TYR A 91 -14.26 5.10 -8.97
CA TYR A 91 -15.52 5.69 -9.40
C TYR A 91 -16.58 5.24 -8.40
N ILE A 92 -16.96 6.14 -7.49
CA ILE A 92 -18.17 5.96 -6.71
C ILE A 92 -19.27 6.17 -7.73
N ASP A 93 -19.80 5.07 -8.25
CA ASP A 93 -20.92 5.12 -9.18
C ASP A 93 -22.09 5.78 -8.44
N SER A 94 -22.34 7.06 -8.70
CA SER A 94 -23.36 7.85 -8.00
C SER A 94 -24.78 7.50 -8.47
N HIS A 95 -24.99 6.30 -9.01
CA HIS A 95 -26.30 5.73 -9.27
C HIS A 95 -26.91 5.20 -7.96
N ILE A 96 -27.18 6.11 -7.04
CA ILE A 96 -28.21 5.90 -6.03
C ILE A 96 -29.53 6.19 -6.75
N SER A 97 -30.24 5.13 -7.13
CA SER A 97 -31.66 5.19 -7.51
C SER A 97 -32.54 5.50 -6.30
#